data_AF-F2AM43-F1
#
_entry.id   AF-F2AM43-F1
#
_cell.length_a   1.000
_cell.length_b   1.000
_cell.length_c   1.000
_cell.angle_alpha   90.00
_cell.angle_beta   90.00
_cell.angle_gamma   90.00
#
_symmetry.space_group_name_H-M   'P 1'
#
loop_
_entity.id
_entity.type
_entity.pdbx_description
1 polymer ?
#
loop_
_entity_poly.entity_id
_entity_poly.type
_entity_poly.pdbx_seq_one_letter_code
_entity_poly.pdbx_strand_id
1 'polypeptide(L)'
;MADFTPTQGRYLSYIHAYTVGFGLPPAESEIAEAIGVSPPSVNQMMKTLQKKGLIHREPGVPRSIQILIDESLIPKWSGGKITRVVREWVMTNSDAKKQARPTLANKKHKPPAEIYVIKITLSGSKPPIWRRIETGDVSLAKLHELIQAAMGWTNSHLHQFAIGEAHYVDPRGLEHGMMDWAQSYSGITIAKLVAMHGAKLKMQYDYDFGDGWTHNIVLEKIVAPKRNVTYPCCTAGKNACPPEDVGGIWGYYEYLEAISNPKHPEHEEYMEWSGPFDATEFDNAEATHLMQTGMSSW
;
A
#
# COMPACT_ATOMS: atom_id res chain seq x y z
N MET A 1 9.74 34.18 3.20
CA MET A 1 9.09 33.21 2.29
C MET A 1 8.55 32.09 3.15
N ALA A 2 7.27 31.73 3.02
CA ALA A 2 6.74 30.60 3.78
C ALA A 2 7.48 29.33 3.35
N ASP A 3 8.08 28.62 4.30
CA ASP A 3 8.95 27.47 4.05
C ASP A 3 8.14 26.17 4.00
N PHE A 4 7.57 25.89 2.82
CA PHE A 4 6.87 24.64 2.55
C PHE A 4 7.35 23.97 1.26
N THR A 5 7.33 22.64 1.26
CA THR A 5 7.76 21.83 0.10
C THR A 5 6.73 21.89 -1.03
N PRO A 6 7.07 21.49 -2.27
CA PRO A 6 6.10 21.41 -3.36
C PRO A 6 4.88 20.55 -3.02
N THR A 7 5.08 19.43 -2.33
CA THR A 7 3.99 18.55 -1.86
C THR A 7 3.09 19.28 -0.85
N GLN A 8 3.67 19.95 0.14
CA GLN A 8 2.91 20.75 1.11
C GLN A 8 2.12 21.88 0.43
N GLY A 9 2.74 22.54 -0.56
CA GLY A 9 2.10 23.56 -1.40
C GLY A 9 0.92 23.03 -2.22
N ARG A 10 0.97 21.76 -2.65
CA ARG A 10 -0.15 21.09 -3.35
C ARG A 10 -1.35 20.84 -2.43
N TYR A 11 -1.11 20.49 -1.17
CA TYR A 11 -2.19 20.35 -0.18
C TYR A 11 -2.80 21.71 0.18
N LEU A 12 -1.95 22.70 0.45
CA LEU A 12 -2.40 24.07 0.75
C LEU A 12 -3.20 24.66 -0.41
N SER A 13 -2.78 24.43 -1.66
CA SER A 13 -3.51 24.92 -2.84
C SER A 13 -4.87 24.26 -3.00
N TYR A 14 -5.00 22.95 -2.73
CA TYR A 14 -6.30 22.27 -2.76
C TYR A 14 -7.23 22.77 -1.65
N ILE A 15 -6.74 22.81 -0.40
CA ILE A 15 -7.53 23.29 0.76
C ILE A 15 -8.01 24.72 0.50
N HIS A 16 -7.13 25.58 0.00
CA HIS A 16 -7.47 26.96 -0.34
C HIS A 16 -8.52 27.03 -1.46
N ALA A 17 -8.27 26.37 -2.60
CA ALA A 17 -9.20 26.39 -3.74
C ALA A 17 -10.58 25.79 -3.40
N TYR A 18 -10.61 24.71 -2.61
CA TYR A 18 -11.85 24.12 -2.12
C TYR A 18 -12.59 25.09 -1.18
N THR A 19 -11.90 25.69 -0.23
CA THR A 19 -12.50 26.63 0.74
C THR A 19 -13.07 27.86 0.05
N VAL A 20 -12.34 28.45 -0.90
CA VAL A 20 -12.81 29.58 -1.71
C VAL A 20 -14.01 29.19 -2.58
N GLY A 21 -13.99 27.99 -3.17
CA GLY A 21 -15.05 27.52 -4.06
C GLY A 21 -16.35 27.12 -3.36
N PHE A 22 -16.28 26.52 -2.17
CA PHE A 22 -17.43 25.94 -1.47
C PHE A 22 -17.81 26.66 -0.16
N GLY A 23 -17.01 27.64 0.29
CA GLY A 23 -17.27 28.40 1.52
C GLY A 23 -17.04 27.61 2.81
N LEU A 24 -16.39 26.44 2.73
CA LEU A 24 -16.06 25.57 3.86
C LEU A 24 -14.84 24.71 3.51
N PRO A 25 -14.01 24.32 4.50
CA PRO A 25 -12.81 23.53 4.22
C PRO A 25 -13.15 22.07 3.88
N PRO A 26 -12.31 21.40 3.10
CA PRO A 26 -12.54 20.02 2.68
C PRO A 26 -12.46 19.03 3.84
N ALA A 27 -13.15 17.89 3.71
CA ALA A 27 -12.92 16.73 4.55
C ALA A 27 -11.63 16.00 4.14
N GLU A 28 -11.03 15.24 5.06
CA GLU A 28 -9.80 14.46 4.76
C GLU A 28 -9.98 13.51 3.57
N SER A 29 -11.17 12.91 3.42
CA SER A 29 -11.49 12.05 2.27
C SER A 29 -11.53 12.80 0.94
N GLU A 30 -11.96 14.07 0.94
CA GLU A 30 -11.99 14.89 -0.28
C GLU A 30 -10.57 15.32 -0.68
N ILE A 31 -9.72 15.61 0.32
CA ILE A 31 -8.29 15.84 0.10
C ILE A 31 -7.64 14.56 -0.44
N ALA A 32 -7.94 13.40 0.15
CA ALA A 32 -7.38 12.11 -0.25
C ALA A 32 -7.69 11.81 -1.72
N GLU A 33 -8.96 11.97 -2.12
CA GLU A 33 -9.42 11.79 -3.50
C GLU A 33 -8.74 12.77 -4.48
N ALA A 34 -8.66 14.06 -4.13
CA ALA A 34 -8.10 15.07 -5.03
C ALA A 34 -6.57 15.00 -5.16
N ILE A 35 -5.88 14.58 -4.10
CA ILE A 35 -4.43 14.43 -4.11
C ILE A 35 -4.02 13.06 -4.67
N GLY A 36 -4.87 12.04 -4.53
CA GLY A 36 -4.59 10.67 -4.96
C GLY A 36 -3.78 9.88 -3.93
N VAL A 37 -4.07 10.06 -2.63
CA VAL A 37 -3.41 9.35 -1.52
C VAL A 37 -4.44 8.74 -0.54
N SER A 38 -4.01 7.96 0.44
CA SER A 38 -4.90 7.41 1.47
C SER A 38 -5.34 8.50 2.47
N PRO A 39 -6.53 8.38 3.11
CA PRO A 39 -6.94 9.27 4.19
C PRO A 39 -5.94 9.35 5.37
N PRO A 40 -5.27 8.26 5.78
CA PRO A 40 -4.15 8.33 6.73
C PRO A 40 -2.99 9.22 6.28
N SER A 41 -2.54 9.11 5.02
CA SER A 41 -1.49 9.99 4.48
C SER A 41 -1.92 11.47 4.52
N VAL A 42 -3.21 11.74 4.25
CA VAL A 42 -3.76 13.09 4.42
C VAL A 42 -3.67 13.52 5.88
N ASN A 43 -4.07 12.68 6.82
CA ASN A 43 -4.02 13.00 8.25
C ASN A 43 -2.58 13.33 8.70
N GLN A 44 -1.59 12.55 8.27
CA GLN A 44 -0.17 12.81 8.57
C GLN A 44 0.32 14.11 7.92
N MET A 45 -0.08 14.39 6.67
CA MET A 45 0.22 15.68 6.04
C MET A 45 -0.42 16.83 6.81
N MET A 46 -1.67 16.68 7.27
CA MET A 46 -2.35 17.71 8.08
C MET A 46 -1.61 17.95 9.41
N LYS A 47 -1.16 16.89 10.10
CA LYS A 47 -0.28 17.02 11.29
C LYS A 47 1.00 17.78 10.97
N THR A 48 1.64 17.45 9.84
CA THR A 48 2.89 18.09 9.40
C THR A 48 2.69 19.58 9.11
N LEU A 49 1.65 19.93 8.37
CA LEU A 49 1.31 21.32 8.06
C LEU A 49 0.96 22.11 9.34
N GLN A 50 0.27 21.48 10.29
CA GLN A 50 -0.07 22.07 11.59
C GLN A 50 1.16 22.28 12.47
N LYS A 51 2.07 21.31 12.55
CA LYS A 51 3.35 21.41 13.28
C LYS A 51 4.24 22.52 12.70
N LYS A 52 4.17 22.74 11.39
CA LYS A 52 4.86 23.85 10.70
C LYS A 52 4.15 25.21 10.85
N GLY A 53 3.00 25.27 11.51
CA GLY A 53 2.22 26.51 11.66
C GLY A 53 1.61 27.02 10.35
N LEU A 54 1.47 26.16 9.34
CA LEU A 54 0.90 26.52 8.03
C LEU A 54 -0.63 26.44 8.04
N ILE A 55 -1.18 25.56 8.87
CA ILE A 55 -2.61 25.40 9.08
C ILE A 55 -2.93 25.24 10.57
N HIS A 56 -4.19 25.44 10.93
CA HIS A 56 -4.80 25.02 12.19
C HIS A 56 -5.95 24.05 11.89
N ARG A 57 -6.16 23.06 12.76
CA ARG A 57 -7.38 22.23 12.78
C ARG A 57 -7.73 21.88 14.22
N GLU A 58 -9.02 21.78 14.49
CA GLU A 58 -9.55 21.33 15.78
C GLU A 58 -9.71 19.79 15.75
N PRO A 59 -9.05 19.05 16.66
CA PRO A 59 -9.19 17.60 16.76
C PRO A 59 -10.66 17.19 16.98
N GLY A 60 -11.13 16.18 16.25
CA GLY A 60 -12.49 15.66 16.37
C GLY A 60 -13.60 16.56 15.80
N VAL A 61 -13.27 17.76 15.31
CA VAL A 61 -14.23 18.67 14.68
C VAL A 61 -14.09 18.56 13.15
N PRO A 62 -15.10 18.01 12.44
CA PRO A 62 -15.06 17.93 10.99
C PRO A 62 -14.95 19.33 10.38
N ARG A 63 -14.17 19.45 9.30
CA ARG A 63 -14.06 20.69 8.51
C ARG A 63 -13.66 21.92 9.36
N SER A 64 -12.69 21.72 10.25
CA SER A 64 -12.08 22.78 11.08
C SER A 64 -10.77 23.34 10.51
N ILE A 65 -10.34 22.89 9.33
CA ILE A 65 -9.04 23.28 8.74
C ILE A 65 -9.06 24.78 8.39
N GLN A 66 -8.08 25.51 8.89
CA GLN A 66 -7.84 26.92 8.60
C GLN A 66 -6.40 27.10 8.13
N ILE A 67 -6.20 27.84 7.02
CA ILE A 67 -4.86 28.18 6.54
C ILE A 67 -4.37 29.42 7.30
N LEU A 68 -3.14 29.37 7.81
CA LEU A 68 -2.55 30.44 8.63
C LEU A 68 -1.52 31.30 7.88
N ILE A 69 -1.24 30.96 6.62
CA ILE A 69 -0.28 31.70 5.78
C ILE A 69 -1.01 32.67 4.84
N ASP A 70 -0.27 33.68 4.38
CA ASP A 70 -0.75 34.66 3.40
C ASP A 70 -1.18 33.97 2.09
N GLU A 71 -2.38 34.31 1.61
CA GLU A 71 -2.98 33.76 0.40
C GLU A 71 -2.11 33.96 -0.85
N SER A 72 -1.36 35.07 -0.92
CA SER A 72 -0.46 35.36 -2.04
C SER A 72 0.71 34.37 -2.17
N LEU A 73 1.02 33.65 -1.09
CA LEU A 73 2.06 32.62 -1.07
C LEU A 73 1.54 31.24 -1.50
N ILE A 74 0.22 31.04 -1.52
CA ILE A 74 -0.38 29.74 -1.84
C ILE A 74 -0.35 29.53 -3.36
N PRO A 75 0.25 28.42 -3.85
CA PRO A 75 0.20 28.10 -5.28
C PRO A 75 -1.24 27.95 -5.77
N LYS A 76 -1.50 28.26 -7.04
CA LYS A 76 -2.81 27.95 -7.63
C LYS A 76 -2.98 26.45 -7.75
N TRP A 77 -4.19 25.96 -7.44
CA TRP A 77 -4.53 24.56 -7.65
C TRP A 77 -4.38 24.18 -9.13
N SER A 78 -3.61 23.13 -9.39
CA SER A 78 -3.32 22.63 -10.74
C SER A 78 -3.88 21.23 -11.01
N GLY A 79 -4.53 20.60 -10.02
CA GLY A 79 -5.29 19.38 -10.26
C GLY A 79 -6.61 19.68 -10.97
N GLY A 80 -7.28 18.64 -11.44
CA GLY A 80 -8.52 18.77 -12.22
C GLY A 80 -9.64 19.52 -11.48
N LYS A 81 -10.80 19.58 -12.15
CA LYS A 81 -11.99 20.27 -11.63
C LYS A 81 -12.38 19.72 -10.25
N ILE A 82 -12.50 20.61 -9.26
CA ILE A 82 -12.95 20.24 -7.91
C ILE A 82 -14.48 20.11 -7.93
N THR A 83 -14.99 18.92 -7.61
CA THR A 83 -16.43 18.62 -7.52
C THR A 83 -16.78 18.11 -6.14
N ARG A 84 -17.85 18.62 -5.53
CA ARG A 84 -18.38 18.09 -4.26
C ARG A 84 -19.34 16.95 -4.55
N VAL A 85 -18.92 15.70 -4.34
CA VAL A 85 -19.83 14.55 -4.40
C VAL A 85 -20.64 14.53 -3.11
N VAL A 86 -21.89 14.99 -3.17
CA VAL A 86 -22.85 14.77 -2.08
C VAL A 86 -23.26 13.31 -2.14
N ARG A 87 -22.67 12.45 -1.30
CA ARG A 87 -23.18 11.09 -1.10
C ARG A 87 -24.47 11.19 -0.26
N GLU A 88 -25.58 11.41 -0.94
CA GLU A 88 -26.91 11.28 -0.36
C GLU A 88 -27.13 9.79 -0.04
N TRP A 89 -27.23 9.46 1.25
CA TRP A 89 -27.62 8.11 1.69
C TRP A 89 -29.10 7.90 1.37
N VAL A 90 -29.39 7.59 0.11
CA VAL A 90 -30.69 7.02 -0.27
C VAL A 90 -30.58 5.51 -0.13
N MET A 91 -31.06 5.01 1.02
CA MET A 91 -31.37 3.59 1.19
C MET A 91 -32.56 3.24 0.28
N THR A 92 -32.28 2.83 -0.96
CA THR A 92 -33.26 2.11 -1.78
C THR A 92 -32.84 0.66 -1.91
N ASN A 93 -33.54 -0.19 -1.14
CA ASN A 93 -33.66 -1.62 -1.38
C ASN A 93 -34.31 -1.85 -2.76
N SER A 94 -33.53 -1.88 -3.83
CA SER A 94 -33.91 -2.57 -5.07
C SER A 94 -32.75 -2.53 -6.06
N ASP A 95 -31.88 -3.52 -6.00
CA ASP A 95 -31.44 -4.25 -7.20
C ASP A 95 -30.80 -5.59 -6.80
N ALA A 96 -31.62 -6.37 -6.11
CA ALA A 96 -31.48 -7.81 -6.08
C ALA A 96 -31.83 -8.37 -7.48
N LYS A 97 -30.93 -8.23 -8.45
CA LYS A 97 -30.90 -9.04 -9.66
C LYS A 97 -29.59 -9.80 -9.77
N LYS A 98 -29.65 -11.00 -9.17
CA LYS A 98 -28.90 -12.22 -9.50
C LYS A 98 -28.12 -12.15 -10.82
N GLN A 99 -26.81 -12.01 -10.71
CA GLN A 99 -25.92 -12.90 -11.45
C GLN A 99 -25.36 -13.89 -10.43
N ALA A 100 -25.76 -15.15 -10.58
CA ALA A 100 -25.21 -16.23 -9.79
C ALA A 100 -23.69 -16.25 -10.00
N ARG A 101 -22.93 -15.93 -8.94
CA ARG A 101 -21.51 -16.29 -8.87
C ARG A 101 -21.46 -17.81 -9.08
N PRO A 102 -20.68 -18.33 -10.03
CA PRO A 102 -20.47 -19.75 -10.09
C PRO A 102 -19.84 -20.14 -8.75
N THR A 103 -20.52 -21.03 -8.03
CA THR A 103 -19.94 -21.74 -6.89
C THR A 103 -18.57 -22.23 -7.33
N LEU A 104 -17.52 -21.84 -6.60
CA LEU A 104 -16.16 -22.33 -6.77
C LEU A 104 -16.18 -23.85 -6.58
N ALA A 105 -16.45 -24.57 -7.66
CA ALA A 105 -16.11 -25.97 -7.76
C ALA A 105 -14.62 -26.06 -7.50
N ASN A 106 -14.26 -26.85 -6.49
CA ASN A 106 -12.89 -27.11 -6.08
C ASN A 106 -12.14 -27.76 -7.27
N LYS A 107 -11.61 -26.93 -8.18
CA LYS A 107 -10.81 -27.40 -9.30
C LYS A 107 -9.55 -27.99 -8.70
N LYS A 108 -9.43 -29.31 -8.72
CA LYS A 108 -8.18 -30.01 -8.42
C LYS A 108 -7.10 -29.46 -9.36
N HIS A 109 -6.29 -28.53 -8.87
CA HIS A 109 -5.17 -28.01 -9.63
C HIS A 109 -4.18 -29.15 -9.85
N LYS A 110 -3.80 -29.37 -11.13
CA LYS A 110 -2.64 -30.20 -11.45
C LYS A 110 -1.43 -29.58 -10.74
N PRO A 111 -0.58 -30.36 -10.05
CA PRO A 111 0.57 -29.81 -9.35
C PRO A 111 1.46 -29.05 -10.35
N PRO A 112 2.07 -27.91 -9.93
CA PRO A 112 2.97 -27.15 -10.79
C PRO A 112 4.10 -28.04 -11.30
N ALA A 113 4.52 -27.86 -12.56
CA ALA A 113 5.65 -28.61 -13.11
C ALA A 113 6.98 -28.20 -12.46
N GLU A 114 7.10 -26.92 -12.09
CA GLU A 114 8.25 -26.32 -11.43
C GLU A 114 7.78 -25.45 -10.26
N ILE A 115 8.62 -25.35 -9.24
CA ILE A 115 8.42 -24.52 -8.06
C ILE A 115 9.53 -23.48 -8.00
N TYR A 116 9.12 -22.21 -7.95
CA TYR A 116 9.98 -21.06 -7.79
C TYR A 116 10.14 -20.77 -6.31
N VAL A 117 11.38 -20.84 -5.82
CA VAL A 117 11.73 -20.49 -4.44
C VAL A 117 12.16 -19.03 -4.43
N ILE A 118 11.35 -18.18 -3.82
CA ILE A 118 11.51 -16.72 -3.87
C ILE A 118 11.76 -16.20 -2.47
N LYS A 119 12.81 -15.40 -2.31
CA LYS A 119 13.03 -14.61 -1.09
C LYS A 119 12.57 -13.17 -1.32
N ILE A 120 11.76 -12.67 -0.41
CA ILE A 120 11.24 -11.30 -0.37
C ILE A 120 11.83 -10.64 0.87
N THR A 121 12.49 -9.50 0.74
CA THR A 121 13.13 -8.78 1.86
C THR A 121 12.74 -7.32 1.82
N LEU A 122 12.17 -6.79 2.90
CA LEU A 122 11.84 -5.38 3.04
C LEU A 122 13.13 -4.55 3.18
N SER A 123 13.32 -3.58 2.29
CA SER A 123 14.49 -2.71 2.27
C SER A 123 14.47 -1.72 3.43
N GLY A 124 15.64 -1.35 3.94
CA GLY A 124 15.76 -0.38 5.05
C GLY A 124 15.44 -0.93 6.45
N SER A 125 14.92 -2.16 6.55
CA SER A 125 14.62 -2.80 7.83
C SER A 125 15.86 -3.37 8.55
N LYS A 126 15.95 -3.12 9.86
CA LYS A 126 16.96 -3.63 10.79
C LYS A 126 16.29 -3.90 12.15
N PRO A 127 16.20 -5.17 12.61
CA PRO A 127 16.66 -6.38 11.94
C PRO A 127 15.91 -6.67 10.62
N PRO A 128 16.48 -7.48 9.71
CA PRO A 128 15.86 -7.73 8.40
C PRO A 128 14.47 -8.36 8.52
N ILE A 129 13.48 -7.76 7.88
CA ILE A 129 12.13 -8.32 7.71
C ILE A 129 12.09 -9.03 6.36
N TRP A 130 11.80 -10.34 6.36
CA TRP A 130 11.84 -11.14 5.13
C TRP A 130 10.96 -12.38 5.17
N ARG A 131 10.60 -12.87 3.99
CA ARG A 131 9.83 -14.09 3.75
C ARG A 131 10.51 -14.93 2.68
N ARG A 132 10.41 -16.25 2.78
CA ARG A 132 10.73 -17.20 1.70
C ARG A 132 9.47 -17.96 1.34
N ILE A 133 9.04 -17.82 0.10
CA ILE A 133 7.85 -18.47 -0.42
C ILE A 133 8.23 -19.48 -1.52
N GLU A 134 7.48 -20.56 -1.61
CA GLU A 134 7.52 -21.52 -2.71
C GLU A 134 6.18 -21.43 -3.46
N THR A 135 6.21 -21.22 -4.78
CA THR A 135 5.01 -21.14 -5.62
C THR A 135 5.25 -21.74 -7.00
N GLY A 136 4.19 -22.16 -7.69
CA GLY A 136 4.27 -22.52 -9.11
C GLY A 136 4.44 -21.29 -10.01
N ASP A 137 4.32 -21.46 -11.32
CA ASP A 137 4.27 -20.30 -12.21
C ASP A 137 2.98 -19.50 -11.97
N VAL A 138 3.15 -18.23 -11.61
CA VAL A 138 2.06 -17.30 -11.36
C VAL A 138 2.29 -16.00 -12.11
N SER A 139 1.21 -15.26 -12.41
CA SER A 139 1.32 -13.92 -12.97
C SER A 139 1.93 -12.95 -11.96
N LEU A 140 2.45 -11.81 -12.41
CA LEU A 140 2.90 -10.75 -11.50
C LEU A 140 1.76 -10.21 -10.62
N ALA A 141 0.53 -10.13 -11.14
CA ALA A 141 -0.65 -9.78 -10.34
C ALA A 141 -0.88 -10.78 -9.20
N LYS A 142 -0.71 -12.09 -9.46
CA LYS A 142 -0.83 -13.09 -8.42
C LYS A 142 0.37 -13.09 -7.48
N LEU A 143 1.59 -12.85 -7.98
CA LEU A 143 2.78 -12.68 -7.13
C LEU A 143 2.61 -11.52 -6.16
N HIS A 144 2.03 -10.40 -6.60
CA HIS A 144 1.63 -9.27 -5.75
C HIS A 144 0.73 -9.72 -4.60
N GLU A 145 -0.36 -10.45 -4.88
CA GLU A 145 -1.23 -10.99 -3.83
C GLU A 145 -0.49 -11.93 -2.86
N LEU A 146 0.45 -12.74 -3.35
CA LEU A 146 1.25 -13.62 -2.50
C LEU A 146 2.20 -12.84 -1.58
N ILE A 147 2.80 -11.76 -2.09
CA ILE A 147 3.66 -10.88 -1.27
C ILE A 147 2.84 -10.22 -0.17
N GLN A 148 1.68 -9.65 -0.53
CA GLN A 148 0.77 -9.01 0.41
C GLN A 148 0.33 -9.97 1.53
N ALA A 149 -0.13 -11.17 1.16
CA ALA A 149 -0.50 -12.21 2.13
C ALA A 149 0.69 -12.67 3.00
N ALA A 150 1.89 -12.82 2.43
CA ALA A 150 3.07 -13.24 3.19
C ALA A 150 3.59 -12.15 4.14
N MET A 151 3.36 -10.87 3.82
CA MET A 151 3.72 -9.74 4.65
C MET A 151 2.63 -9.37 5.66
N GLY A 152 1.40 -9.85 5.50
CA GLY A 152 0.28 -9.48 6.35
C GLY A 152 -0.33 -8.11 6.00
N TRP A 153 -0.17 -7.67 4.75
CA TRP A 153 -0.72 -6.42 4.25
C TRP A 153 -2.05 -6.60 3.52
N THR A 154 -2.76 -5.50 3.32
CA THR A 154 -4.18 -5.52 2.93
C THR A 154 -4.41 -5.20 1.47
N ASN A 155 -3.36 -4.98 0.67
CA ASN A 155 -3.47 -4.63 -0.75
C ASN A 155 -4.31 -3.35 -0.98
N SER A 156 -4.10 -2.35 -0.12
CA SER A 156 -4.82 -1.08 -0.12
C SER A 156 -4.23 -0.05 -1.09
N HIS A 157 -2.97 -0.22 -1.50
CA HIS A 157 -2.22 0.80 -2.25
C HIS A 157 -1.76 0.33 -3.63
N LEU A 158 -1.34 1.30 -4.45
CA LEU A 158 -0.69 1.04 -5.73
C LEU A 158 0.65 0.34 -5.52
N HIS A 159 1.07 -0.41 -6.53
CA HIS A 159 2.32 -1.14 -6.53
C HIS A 159 2.94 -1.23 -7.93
N GLN A 160 4.21 -1.59 -7.97
CA GLN A 160 4.91 -1.93 -9.20
C GLN A 160 5.99 -3.00 -8.97
N PHE A 161 6.44 -3.61 -10.06
CA PHE A 161 7.68 -4.39 -10.10
C PHE A 161 8.71 -3.70 -10.99
N ALA A 162 9.97 -3.66 -10.59
CA ALA A 162 11.07 -3.11 -11.39
C ALA A 162 12.18 -4.15 -11.61
N ILE A 163 12.63 -4.30 -12.86
CA ILE A 163 13.74 -5.17 -13.26
C ILE A 163 14.68 -4.37 -14.15
N GLY A 164 15.82 -3.97 -13.60
CA GLY A 164 16.70 -3.01 -14.27
C GLY A 164 15.95 -1.70 -14.47
N GLU A 165 15.88 -1.22 -15.71
CA GLU A 165 15.14 0.00 -16.08
C GLU A 165 13.67 -0.27 -16.45
N ALA A 166 13.24 -1.54 -16.51
CA ALA A 166 11.88 -1.90 -16.88
C ALA A 166 10.95 -1.91 -15.67
N HIS A 167 9.83 -1.18 -15.77
CA HIS A 167 8.80 -1.08 -14.73
C HIS A 167 7.49 -1.70 -15.19
N TYR A 168 6.89 -2.51 -14.31
CA TYR A 168 5.70 -3.31 -14.56
C TYR A 168 4.61 -2.93 -13.57
N VAL A 169 3.47 -2.45 -14.08
CA VAL A 169 2.38 -1.89 -13.27
C VAL A 169 1.04 -2.54 -13.59
N ASP A 170 0.07 -2.32 -12.70
CA ASP A 170 -1.31 -2.69 -12.96
C ASP A 170 -1.89 -1.97 -14.18
N PRO A 171 -2.55 -2.67 -15.13
CA PRO A 171 -3.17 -2.03 -16.29
C PRO A 171 -4.09 -0.87 -15.91
N ARG A 172 -4.78 -0.97 -14.78
CA ARG A 172 -5.68 0.08 -14.27
C ARG A 172 -4.94 1.37 -13.95
N GLY A 173 -3.64 1.30 -13.63
CA GLY A 173 -2.81 2.47 -13.40
C GLY A 173 -2.27 3.13 -14.67
N LEU A 174 -2.37 2.45 -15.82
CA LEU A 174 -2.10 3.02 -17.14
C LEU A 174 -3.33 3.73 -17.71
N GLU A 175 -4.52 3.32 -17.28
CA GLU A 175 -5.75 4.03 -17.58
C GLU A 175 -5.61 5.47 -17.02
N HIS A 176 -5.74 6.47 -17.90
CA HIS A 176 -5.54 7.91 -17.63
C HIS A 176 -4.07 8.41 -17.61
N GLY A 177 -3.10 7.61 -18.00
CA GLY A 177 -1.71 8.07 -18.21
C GLY A 177 -0.93 8.39 -16.93
N MET A 178 -1.37 7.89 -15.77
CA MET A 178 -0.68 8.13 -14.48
C MET A 178 0.69 7.45 -14.39
N MET A 179 0.91 6.38 -15.18
CA MET A 179 2.15 5.61 -15.21
C MET A 179 2.59 5.30 -16.66
N ASP A 180 2.52 6.28 -17.56
CA ASP A 180 2.87 6.14 -18.98
C ASP A 180 4.35 5.77 -19.25
N TRP A 181 5.21 5.94 -18.25
CA TRP A 181 6.61 5.52 -18.22
C TRP A 181 6.80 4.02 -17.92
N ALA A 182 5.74 3.30 -17.54
CA ALA A 182 5.78 1.88 -17.20
C ALA A 182 4.96 1.04 -18.17
N GLN A 183 5.21 -0.27 -18.19
CA GLN A 183 4.46 -1.23 -19.00
C GLN A 183 3.51 -2.08 -18.15
N SER A 184 2.46 -2.58 -18.79
CA SER A 184 1.50 -3.44 -18.11
C SER A 184 2.13 -4.77 -17.70
N TYR A 185 1.90 -5.19 -16.46
CA TYR A 185 2.24 -6.54 -16.00
C TYR A 185 1.24 -7.63 -16.46
N SER A 186 0.23 -7.27 -17.26
CA SER A 186 -0.78 -8.20 -17.77
C SER A 186 -0.14 -9.31 -18.60
N GLY A 187 -0.43 -10.56 -18.25
CA GLY A 187 0.13 -11.73 -18.93
C GLY A 187 1.62 -11.97 -18.67
N ILE A 188 2.29 -11.21 -17.80
CA ILE A 188 3.66 -11.47 -17.36
C ILE A 188 3.64 -12.48 -16.21
N THR A 189 4.39 -13.57 -16.33
CA THR A 189 4.51 -14.63 -15.31
C THR A 189 5.95 -14.77 -14.84
N ILE A 190 6.17 -15.45 -13.71
CA ILE A 190 7.52 -15.73 -13.20
C ILE A 190 8.32 -16.51 -14.25
N ALA A 191 7.74 -17.53 -14.88
CA ALA A 191 8.41 -18.31 -15.92
C ALA A 191 8.86 -17.42 -17.10
N LYS A 192 8.02 -16.47 -17.53
CA LYS A 192 8.40 -15.51 -18.59
C LYS A 192 9.55 -14.62 -18.16
N LEU A 193 9.53 -14.09 -16.93
CA LEU A 193 10.62 -13.28 -16.41
C LEU A 193 11.93 -14.08 -16.31
N VAL A 194 11.86 -15.34 -15.87
CA VAL A 194 13.02 -16.24 -15.83
C VAL A 194 13.56 -16.53 -17.23
N ALA A 195 12.69 -16.72 -18.22
CA ALA A 195 13.13 -16.91 -19.60
C ALA A 195 13.84 -15.66 -20.16
N MET A 196 13.39 -14.46 -19.78
CA MET A 196 13.97 -13.18 -20.23
C MET A 196 15.26 -12.80 -19.50
N HIS A 197 15.34 -13.04 -18.18
CA HIS A 197 16.41 -12.53 -17.31
C HIS A 197 17.29 -13.63 -16.69
N GLY A 198 16.96 -14.90 -16.92
CA GLY A 198 17.69 -16.05 -16.42
C GLY A 198 17.33 -16.48 -14.99
N ALA A 199 17.95 -17.58 -14.55
CA ALA A 199 17.67 -18.23 -13.26
C ALA A 199 18.13 -17.46 -12.01
N LYS A 200 18.82 -16.32 -12.18
CA LYS A 200 19.24 -15.41 -11.09
C LYS A 200 18.41 -14.13 -11.08
N LEU A 201 17.14 -14.24 -11.46
CA LEU A 201 16.19 -13.13 -11.51
C LEU A 201 16.15 -12.38 -10.18
N LYS A 202 16.32 -11.06 -10.25
CA LYS A 202 16.13 -10.11 -9.16
C LYS A 202 15.19 -9.02 -9.63
N MET A 203 14.28 -8.60 -8.76
CA MET A 203 13.37 -7.50 -9.02
C MET A 203 13.11 -6.72 -7.74
N GLN A 204 12.77 -5.44 -7.88
CA GLN A 204 12.19 -4.66 -6.80
C GLN A 204 10.67 -4.75 -6.90
N TYR A 205 10.01 -4.73 -5.75
CA TYR A 205 8.58 -4.60 -5.63
C TYR A 205 8.30 -3.42 -4.72
N ASP A 206 7.75 -2.36 -5.29
CA ASP A 206 7.38 -1.16 -4.54
C ASP A 206 5.88 -1.22 -4.28
N TYR A 207 5.50 -1.00 -3.03
CA TYR A 207 4.13 -0.96 -2.57
C TYR A 207 3.91 0.31 -1.76
N ASP A 208 2.74 0.92 -1.95
CA ASP A 208 2.39 2.22 -1.41
C ASP A 208 3.38 3.32 -1.81
N PHE A 209 3.04 4.05 -2.87
CA PHE A 209 3.89 5.17 -3.33
C PHE A 209 3.88 6.37 -2.38
N GLY A 210 2.99 6.38 -1.37
CA GLY A 210 3.05 7.33 -0.26
C GLY A 210 4.15 6.97 0.73
N ASP A 211 4.04 5.80 1.34
CA ASP A 211 4.98 5.32 2.38
C ASP A 211 6.31 4.80 1.82
N GLY A 212 6.35 4.41 0.54
CA GLY A 212 7.56 4.01 -0.18
C GLY A 212 8.10 2.64 0.24
N TRP A 213 7.25 1.62 0.37
CA TRP A 213 7.69 0.30 0.79
C TRP A 213 8.37 -0.49 -0.35
N THR A 214 9.70 -0.49 -0.37
CA THR A 214 10.47 -1.25 -1.36
C THR A 214 10.91 -2.62 -0.84
N HIS A 215 10.58 -3.67 -1.58
CA HIS A 215 11.03 -5.05 -1.34
C HIS A 215 12.01 -5.50 -2.40
N ASN A 216 13.08 -6.15 -1.96
CA ASN A 216 13.95 -6.90 -2.85
C ASN A 216 13.43 -8.33 -2.98
N ILE A 217 13.12 -8.72 -4.21
CA ILE A 217 12.67 -10.07 -4.58
C ILE A 217 13.80 -10.77 -5.32
N VAL A 218 14.17 -11.95 -4.85
CA VAL A 218 15.22 -12.78 -5.44
C VAL A 218 14.70 -14.17 -5.68
N LEU A 219 14.82 -14.65 -6.92
CA LEU A 219 14.67 -16.07 -7.22
C LEU A 219 15.91 -16.81 -6.72
N GLU A 220 15.75 -17.64 -5.68
CA GLU A 220 16.86 -18.40 -5.11
C GLU A 220 17.15 -19.67 -5.90
N LYS A 221 16.10 -20.38 -6.35
CA LYS A 221 16.19 -21.62 -7.13
C LYS A 221 14.85 -22.02 -7.74
N ILE A 222 14.92 -22.89 -8.73
CA ILE A 222 13.78 -23.59 -9.33
C ILE A 222 13.93 -25.08 -9.02
N VAL A 223 12.89 -25.70 -8.48
CA VAL A 223 12.91 -27.09 -8.03
C VAL A 223 11.68 -27.86 -8.49
N ALA A 224 11.77 -29.19 -8.52
CA ALA A 224 10.60 -30.03 -8.74
C ALA A 224 9.61 -29.94 -7.56
N PRO A 225 8.29 -30.06 -7.81
CA PRO A 225 7.29 -30.08 -6.75
C PRO A 225 7.52 -31.25 -5.78
N LYS A 226 7.41 -30.98 -4.48
CA LYS A 226 7.49 -32.02 -3.45
C LYS A 226 6.17 -32.77 -3.37
N ARG A 227 6.24 -34.10 -3.15
CA ARG A 227 5.04 -34.91 -2.89
C ARG A 227 4.35 -34.44 -1.60
N ASN A 228 3.03 -34.43 -1.61
CA ASN A 228 2.16 -34.08 -0.47
C ASN A 228 2.37 -32.65 0.07
N VAL A 229 2.86 -31.72 -0.75
CA VAL A 229 2.93 -30.30 -0.43
C VAL A 229 1.90 -29.55 -1.27
N THR A 230 1.11 -28.71 -0.61
CA THR A 230 0.21 -27.74 -1.26
C THR A 230 0.96 -26.43 -1.44
N TYR A 231 0.91 -25.89 -2.66
CA TYR A 231 1.49 -24.60 -3.03
C TYR A 231 0.38 -23.58 -3.27
N PRO A 232 0.62 -22.27 -3.02
CA PRO A 232 1.85 -21.67 -2.50
C PRO A 232 2.09 -21.99 -1.02
N CYS A 233 3.33 -21.86 -0.54
CA CYS A 233 3.63 -21.94 0.90
C CYS A 233 4.79 -21.04 1.31
N CYS A 234 4.76 -20.55 2.56
CA CYS A 234 5.84 -19.80 3.17
C CYS A 234 6.69 -20.78 3.99
N THR A 235 7.94 -20.97 3.58
CA THR A 235 8.82 -21.98 4.20
C THR A 235 9.67 -21.41 5.32
N ALA A 236 9.90 -20.10 5.33
CA ALA A 236 10.63 -19.41 6.38
C ALA A 236 10.39 -17.89 6.30
N GLY A 237 10.72 -17.20 7.39
CA GLY A 237 10.74 -15.75 7.45
C GLY A 237 11.18 -15.28 8.83
N LYS A 238 11.28 -13.97 9.02
CA LYS A 238 11.60 -13.39 10.32
C LYS A 238 11.01 -11.98 10.44
N ASN A 239 10.62 -11.64 11.67
CA ASN A 239 10.08 -10.35 12.11
C ASN A 239 8.72 -10.01 11.46
N ALA A 240 7.90 -9.28 12.20
CA ALA A 240 6.63 -8.76 11.72
C ALA A 240 6.89 -7.74 10.61
N CYS A 241 5.98 -7.65 9.63
CA CYS A 241 6.02 -6.56 8.66
C CYS A 241 5.47 -5.29 9.32
N PRO A 242 5.93 -4.08 8.95
CA PRO A 242 5.36 -2.84 9.48
C PRO A 242 3.85 -2.80 9.24
N PRO A 243 3.06 -2.22 10.18
CA PRO A 243 1.64 -1.97 9.94
C PRO A 243 1.43 -1.12 8.66
N GLU A 244 0.29 -1.32 7.99
CA GLU A 244 -0.15 -0.44 6.89
C GLU A 244 -0.25 1.01 7.36
N ASP A 245 0.03 1.96 6.46
CA ASP A 245 -0.05 3.41 6.70
C ASP A 245 0.78 3.95 7.90
N VAL A 246 1.82 3.23 8.37
CA VAL A 246 2.66 3.70 9.49
C VAL A 246 3.63 4.84 9.10
N GLY A 247 3.70 5.22 7.82
CA GLY A 247 4.52 6.34 7.34
C GLY A 247 5.91 5.90 6.86
N GLY A 248 5.97 4.76 6.18
CA GLY A 248 7.21 4.24 5.60
C GLY A 248 8.24 3.77 6.63
N ILE A 249 9.46 3.49 6.18
CA ILE A 249 10.48 2.87 7.04
C ILE A 249 10.88 3.74 8.24
N TRP A 250 10.84 5.06 8.09
CA TRP A 250 11.15 6.00 9.16
C TRP A 250 10.01 6.06 10.18
N GLY A 251 8.76 6.20 9.70
CA GLY A 251 7.57 6.17 10.56
C GLY A 251 7.46 4.85 11.33
N TYR A 252 7.86 3.73 10.72
CA TYR A 252 7.94 2.46 11.41
C TYR A 252 8.91 2.46 12.60
N TYR A 253 10.09 3.08 12.49
CA TYR A 253 11.02 3.14 13.61
C TYR A 253 10.56 4.11 14.71
N GLU A 254 9.98 5.25 14.33
CA GLU A 254 9.34 6.18 15.28
C GLU A 254 8.20 5.46 16.03
N TYR A 255 7.39 4.70 15.31
CA TYR A 255 6.35 3.83 15.87
C TYR A 255 6.92 2.83 16.87
N LEU A 256 7.96 2.06 16.49
CA LEU A 256 8.60 1.09 17.40
C LEU A 256 9.18 1.74 18.66
N GLU A 257 9.80 2.91 18.52
CA GLU A 257 10.30 3.69 19.66
C GLU A 257 9.15 4.12 20.57
N ALA A 258 8.06 4.62 19.99
CA ALA A 258 6.91 5.09 20.74
C ALA A 258 6.22 3.95 21.51
N ILE A 259 5.91 2.82 20.87
CA ILE A 259 5.20 1.71 21.55
C ILE A 259 6.05 1.01 22.61
N SER A 260 7.39 1.04 22.49
CA SER A 260 8.29 0.43 23.46
C SER A 260 8.59 1.33 24.68
N ASN A 261 8.26 2.62 24.60
CA ASN A 261 8.49 3.59 25.66
C ASN A 261 7.17 4.24 26.13
N PRO A 262 6.59 3.81 27.27
CA PRO A 262 5.36 4.39 27.81
C PRO A 262 5.42 5.89 28.15
N LYS A 263 6.62 6.49 28.16
CA LYS A 263 6.81 7.94 28.38
C LYS A 263 6.99 8.72 27.08
N HIS A 264 6.98 8.05 25.92
CA HIS A 264 7.06 8.74 24.64
C HIS A 264 5.80 9.60 24.44
N PRO A 265 5.92 10.86 23.98
CA PRO A 265 4.76 11.74 23.80
C PRO A 265 3.64 11.17 22.92
N GLU A 266 4.01 10.33 21.95
CA GLU A 266 3.08 9.70 21.01
C GLU A 266 2.72 8.24 21.39
N HIS A 267 3.13 7.74 22.56
CA HIS A 267 2.88 6.35 22.97
C HIS A 267 1.39 6.01 22.97
N GLU A 268 0.57 6.82 23.64
CA GLU A 268 -0.87 6.56 23.75
C GLU A 268 -1.55 6.59 22.38
N GLU A 269 -1.17 7.53 21.51
CA GLU A 269 -1.72 7.65 20.16
C GLU A 269 -1.40 6.43 19.29
N TYR A 270 -0.15 5.96 19.30
CA TYR A 270 0.24 4.78 18.52
C TYR A 270 -0.37 3.48 19.07
N MET A 271 -0.49 3.35 20.39
CA MET A 271 -1.15 2.21 21.02
C MET A 271 -2.65 2.19 20.74
N GLU A 272 -3.32 3.35 20.70
CA GLU A 272 -4.73 3.45 20.31
C GLU A 272 -4.92 3.11 18.82
N TRP A 273 -4.02 3.58 17.95
CA TRP A 273 -4.11 3.37 16.52
C TRP A 273 -3.86 1.92 16.08
N SER A 274 -2.79 1.30 16.58
CA SER A 274 -2.35 -0.03 16.12
C SER A 274 -2.68 -1.17 17.09
N GLY A 275 -2.90 -0.85 18.38
CA GLY A 275 -2.87 -1.84 19.44
C GLY A 275 -1.46 -2.36 19.75
N PRO A 276 -1.35 -3.42 20.57
CA PRO A 276 -0.07 -4.06 20.84
C PRO A 276 0.53 -4.68 19.58
N PHE A 277 1.84 -4.48 19.39
CA PHE A 277 2.58 -5.01 18.24
C PHE A 277 3.93 -5.59 18.68
N ASP A 278 4.20 -6.84 18.30
CA ASP A 278 5.51 -7.47 18.49
C ASP A 278 6.27 -7.52 17.17
N ALA A 279 7.29 -6.66 17.04
CA ALA A 279 8.13 -6.58 15.85
C ALA A 279 8.88 -7.87 15.51
N THR A 280 9.01 -8.80 16.45
CA THR A 280 9.73 -10.07 16.26
C THR A 280 8.82 -11.22 15.83
N GLU A 281 7.50 -11.05 15.96
CA GLU A 281 6.52 -12.09 15.71
C GLU A 281 6.39 -12.39 14.21
N PHE A 282 6.48 -13.68 13.86
CA PHE A 282 6.19 -14.15 12.51
C PHE A 282 5.85 -15.64 12.51
N ASP A 283 4.70 -15.99 11.94
CA ASP A 283 4.26 -17.37 11.72
C ASP A 283 4.20 -17.69 10.22
N ASN A 284 5.03 -18.65 9.80
CA ASN A 284 5.08 -19.11 8.40
C ASN A 284 3.89 -20.00 8.02
N ALA A 285 3.26 -20.69 8.96
CA ALA A 285 2.05 -21.47 8.74
C ALA A 285 0.86 -20.54 8.47
N GLU A 286 0.74 -19.45 9.23
CA GLU A 286 -0.30 -18.45 9.01
C GLU A 286 -0.11 -17.73 7.67
N ALA A 287 1.12 -17.29 7.37
CA ALA A 287 1.44 -16.73 6.05
C ALA A 287 1.11 -17.71 4.90
N THR A 288 1.35 -19.01 5.11
CA THR A 288 0.96 -20.06 4.16
C THR A 288 -0.55 -20.14 4.00
N HIS A 289 -1.30 -20.10 5.11
CA HIS A 289 -2.75 -20.14 5.11
C HIS A 289 -3.33 -18.99 4.28
N LEU A 290 -2.94 -17.75 4.59
CA LEU A 290 -3.39 -16.54 3.88
C LEU A 290 -3.07 -16.58 2.37
N MET A 291 -1.89 -17.07 1.99
CA MET A 291 -1.53 -17.21 0.58
C MET A 291 -2.40 -18.25 -0.16
N GLN A 292 -2.86 -19.30 0.54
CA GLN A 292 -3.65 -20.38 -0.05
C GLN A 292 -5.15 -20.05 -0.10
N THR A 293 -5.68 -19.39 0.92
CA THR A 293 -7.11 -19.02 0.99
C THR A 293 -7.41 -17.69 0.31
N GLY A 294 -6.38 -16.90 0.03
CA GLY A 294 -6.53 -15.50 -0.36
C GLY A 294 -6.66 -14.62 0.87
N MET A 295 -6.30 -13.35 0.71
CA MET A 295 -6.53 -12.32 1.71
C MET A 295 -8.04 -12.15 1.91
N SER A 296 -8.48 -11.99 3.16
CA SER A 296 -9.87 -11.70 3.49
C SER A 296 -10.36 -10.53 2.64
N SER A 297 -11.45 -10.76 1.89
CA SER A 297 -12.09 -9.70 1.10
C SER A 297 -12.64 -8.61 2.03
N TRP A 298 -12.25 -7.37 1.78
CA TRP A 298 -12.90 -6.18 2.33
C TRP A 298 -13.82 -5.56 1.29
#